data_AF-A0A7V0Z6J3-F1
#
_entry.id   AF-A0A7V0Z6J3-F1
#
_cell.length_a   1.000
_cell.length_b   1.000
_cell.length_c   1.000
_cell.angle_alpha   90.00
_cell.angle_beta   90.00
_cell.angle_gamma   90.00
#
_symmetry.space_group_name_H-M   'P 1'
#
loop_
_entity.id
_entity.type
_entity.pdbx_description
1 polymer ?
#
loop_
_entity_poly.entity_id
_entity_poly.type
_entity_poly.pdbx_seq_one_letter_code
_entity_poly.pdbx_strand_id
1 'polypeptide(L)'
;MVKEDYFTEKNIYKKTRKFIQKLNKLYYFPKIDFDINTSALLVIDMQRYFLDKNSHAFLPSSKAIIPNIKKLIKFFRKKKDL
;
A
#
# COMPACT_ATOMS: atom_id res chain seq x y z
N MET A 1 -16.16 -7.29 17.69
CA MET A 1 -16.25 -6.35 16.56
C MET A 1 -15.63 -7.03 15.34
N VAL A 2 -16.40 -7.29 14.29
CA VAL A 2 -15.86 -7.89 13.05
C VAL A 2 -15.02 -6.83 12.36
N LYS A 3 -13.76 -7.14 12.05
CA LYS A 3 -12.93 -6.25 11.22
C LYS A 3 -13.53 -6.30 9.81
N GLU A 4 -14.02 -5.18 9.31
CA GLU A 4 -14.67 -5.12 7.99
C GLU A 4 -13.64 -4.95 6.86
N ASP A 5 -13.99 -5.43 5.66
CA ASP A 5 -13.24 -5.21 4.41
C ASP A 5 -13.48 -3.78 3.87
N TYR A 6 -13.07 -2.78 4.67
CA TYR A 6 -13.22 -1.37 4.29
C TYR A 6 -12.50 -1.06 2.97
N PHE A 7 -11.35 -1.69 2.72
CA PHE A 7 -10.67 -1.71 1.42
C PHE A 7 -10.68 -3.10 0.78
N THR A 8 -11.01 -3.13 -0.50
CA THR A 8 -10.93 -4.31 -1.36
C THR A 8 -10.17 -3.95 -2.62
N GLU A 9 -9.70 -4.96 -3.36
CA GLU A 9 -9.06 -4.74 -4.66
C GLU A 9 -9.96 -3.95 -5.63
N LYS A 10 -11.29 -4.11 -5.51
CA LYS A 10 -12.28 -3.41 -6.34
C LYS A 10 -12.46 -1.94 -5.95
N ASN A 11 -12.36 -1.60 -4.67
CA ASN A 11 -12.74 -0.27 -4.17
C ASN A 11 -11.55 0.64 -3.81
N ILE A 12 -10.35 0.07 -3.60
CA ILE A 12 -9.20 0.79 -3.03
C ILE A 12 -8.84 2.03 -3.87
N TYR A 13 -8.74 1.89 -5.19
CA TYR A 13 -8.44 3.02 -6.08
C TYR A 13 -9.49 4.13 -6.04
N LYS A 14 -10.77 3.77 -6.04
CA LYS A 14 -11.88 4.72 -5.98
C LYS A 14 -11.86 5.49 -4.65
N LYS A 15 -11.63 4.80 -3.54
CA LYS A 15 -11.55 5.40 -2.20
C LYS A 15 -10.31 6.31 -2.07
N THR A 16 -9.14 5.83 -2.49
CA THR A 16 -7.89 6.61 -2.45
C THR A 16 -8.02 7.91 -3.25
N ARG A 17 -8.59 7.88 -4.46
CA ARG A 17 -8.83 9.10 -5.24
C ARG A 17 -9.70 10.11 -4.51
N LYS A 18 -10.79 9.66 -3.87
CA LYS A 18 -11.66 10.53 -3.07
C LYS A 18 -10.93 11.16 -1.88
N PHE A 19 -10.01 10.42 -1.26
CA PHE A 19 -9.21 10.95 -0.15
C PHE A 19 -8.24 12.02 -0.63
N ILE A 20 -7.48 11.75 -1.70
CA ILE A 20 -6.56 12.73 -2.30
C ILE A 20 -7.30 13.99 -2.72
N GLN A 21 -8.48 13.87 -3.36
CA GLN A 21 -9.31 15.02 -3.74
C GLN A 21 -9.75 15.88 -2.55
N LYS A 22 -10.03 15.26 -1.40
CA LYS A 22 -10.38 15.99 -0.17
C LYS A 22 -9.13 16.65 0.44
N LEU A 23 -8.01 15.94 0.48
CA LEU A 23 -6.76 16.43 1.07
C LEU A 23 -6.13 17.57 0.26
N ASN A 24 -6.16 17.50 -1.07
CA ASN A 24 -5.62 18.56 -1.94
C ASN A 24 -6.33 19.91 -1.76
N LYS A 25 -7.55 19.93 -1.21
CA LYS A 25 -8.26 21.17 -0.86
C LYS A 25 -7.78 21.78 0.45
N LEU A 26 -7.13 20.98 1.30
CA LEU A 26 -6.76 21.33 2.67
C LEU A 26 -5.25 21.48 2.85
N TYR A 27 -4.45 20.83 1.99
CA TYR A 27 -3.01 20.75 2.15
C TYR A 27 -2.32 20.77 0.78
N TYR A 28 -1.19 21.48 0.72
CA TYR A 28 -0.29 21.43 -0.42
C TYR A 28 0.70 20.27 -0.25
N PHE A 29 0.70 19.34 -1.20
CA PHE A 29 1.69 18.27 -1.22
C PHE A 29 2.91 18.74 -2.03
N PRO A 30 4.10 18.86 -1.42
CA PRO A 30 5.30 19.19 -2.16
C PRO A 30 5.56 18.10 -3.20
N LYS A 31 6.09 18.52 -4.35
CA LYS A 31 6.56 17.57 -5.36
C LYS A 31 7.71 16.77 -4.75
N ILE A 32 7.55 15.45 -4.70
CA ILE A 32 8.64 14.54 -4.36
C ILE A 32 9.44 14.34 -5.64
N ASP A 33 10.70 14.76 -5.63
CA ASP A 33 11.64 14.38 -6.70
C ASP A 33 12.09 12.95 -6.44
N PHE A 34 11.57 12.03 -7.24
CA PHE A 34 11.79 10.60 -7.04
C PHE A 34 12.87 10.10 -8.00
N ASP A 35 14.01 9.70 -7.45
CA ASP A 35 15.05 8.97 -8.18
C ASP A 35 15.14 7.54 -7.67
N ILE A 36 14.90 6.59 -8.58
CA ILE A 36 14.94 5.16 -8.28
C ILE A 36 16.35 4.68 -7.89
N ASN A 37 17.41 5.33 -8.35
CA ASN A 37 18.79 4.92 -8.09
C ASN A 37 19.24 5.27 -6.67
N THR A 38 18.57 6.24 -6.04
CA THR A 38 18.83 6.71 -4.68
C THR A 38 17.67 6.41 -3.73
N SER A 39 16.77 5.51 -4.13
CA SER A 39 15.60 5.12 -3.35
C SER A 39 15.64 3.65 -2.91
N ALA A 40 14.98 3.36 -1.79
CA ALA A 40 14.75 2.00 -1.32
C ALA A 40 13.25 1.74 -1.09
N LEU A 41 12.83 0.49 -1.27
CA LEU A 41 11.48 0.04 -0.91
C LEU A 41 11.50 -0.64 0.45
N LEU A 42 10.84 -0.03 1.43
CA LEU A 42 10.61 -0.61 2.74
C LEU A 42 9.18 -1.18 2.81
N VAL A 43 9.05 -2.48 3.10
CA VAL A 43 7.76 -3.16 3.29
C VAL A 43 7.62 -3.53 4.75
N ILE A 44 6.72 -2.85 5.46
CA ILE A 44 6.55 -2.94 6.93
C ILE A 44 5.34 -3.81 7.25
N ASP A 45 5.44 -4.64 8.29
CA ASP A 45 4.34 -5.41 8.88
C ASP A 45 3.51 -6.29 7.92
N MET A 46 4.11 -6.74 6.83
CA MET A 46 3.50 -7.72 5.91
C MET A 46 3.75 -9.17 6.33
N GLN A 47 3.87 -9.39 7.64
CA GLN A 47 4.06 -10.69 8.27
C GLN A 47 2.73 -11.42 8.46
N ARG A 48 2.75 -12.77 8.53
CA ARG A 48 1.54 -13.61 8.65
C ARG A 48 0.64 -13.21 9.82
N TYR A 49 1.22 -12.67 10.90
CA TYR A 49 0.46 -12.16 12.05
C TYR A 49 -0.63 -11.15 11.67
N PHE A 50 -0.42 -10.32 10.64
CA PHE A 50 -1.44 -9.36 10.17
C PHE A 50 -2.24 -9.86 8.95
N LEU A 51 -1.75 -10.89 8.25
CA LEU A 51 -2.31 -11.35 6.96
C LEU A 51 -3.12 -12.65 7.05
N ASP A 52 -2.89 -13.47 8.08
CA ASP A 52 -3.61 -14.72 8.27
C ASP A 52 -4.96 -14.46 8.93
N LYS A 53 -6.05 -14.96 8.33
CA LYS A 53 -7.41 -14.85 8.85
C LYS A 53 -7.59 -15.48 10.24
N ASN A 54 -6.74 -16.43 10.60
CA ASN A 54 -6.77 -17.10 11.90
C ASN A 54 -5.95 -16.36 12.97
N SER A 55 -5.19 -15.33 12.58
CA SER A 55 -4.42 -14.54 13.54
C SER A 55 -5.31 -13.56 14.30
N HIS A 56 -5.03 -13.36 15.58
CA HIS A 56 -5.71 -12.36 16.42
C HIS A 56 -5.62 -10.94 15.84
N ALA A 57 -4.46 -10.61 15.26
CA ALA A 57 -4.21 -9.30 14.66
C ALA A 57 -4.57 -9.22 13.17
N PHE A 58 -5.30 -10.20 12.62
CA PHE A 58 -5.68 -10.20 11.20
C PHE A 58 -6.25 -8.85 10.74
N LEU A 59 -5.78 -8.32 9.63
CA LEU A 59 -6.25 -7.08 9.04
C LEU A 59 -6.91 -7.40 7.68
N PRO A 60 -8.24 -7.50 7.59
CA PRO A 60 -8.94 -7.97 6.38
C PRO A 60 -8.60 -7.17 5.11
N SER A 61 -8.56 -5.85 5.25
CA SER A 61 -8.19 -4.91 4.18
C SER A 61 -6.74 -5.06 3.66
N SER A 62 -5.86 -5.77 4.36
CA SER A 62 -4.47 -6.02 3.92
C SER A 62 -4.40 -6.73 2.57
N LYS A 63 -5.38 -7.58 2.25
CA LYS A 63 -5.42 -8.30 0.96
C LYS A 63 -5.46 -7.34 -0.23
N ALA A 64 -6.13 -6.19 -0.08
CA ALA A 64 -6.29 -5.21 -1.15
C ALA A 64 -4.97 -4.56 -1.59
N ILE A 65 -3.93 -4.55 -0.74
CA ILE A 65 -2.64 -3.90 -1.04
C ILE A 65 -1.56 -4.88 -1.50
N ILE A 66 -1.71 -6.19 -1.25
CA ILE A 66 -0.72 -7.22 -1.60
C ILE A 66 -0.33 -7.19 -3.10
N PRO A 67 -1.26 -7.09 -4.07
CA PRO A 67 -0.88 -7.04 -5.49
C PRO A 67 0.02 -5.87 -5.83
N ASN A 68 -0.21 -4.70 -5.22
CA ASN A 68 0.59 -3.50 -5.47
C ASN A 68 1.96 -3.59 -4.82
N ILE A 69 2.06 -4.13 -3.59
CA ILE A 69 3.35 -4.40 -2.94
C ILE A 69 4.19 -5.35 -3.79
N LYS A 70 3.61 -6.43 -4.33
CA LYS A 70 4.32 -7.36 -5.23
C LYS A 70 4.85 -6.67 -6.48
N LYS A 71 4.07 -5.76 -7.09
CA LYS A 71 4.52 -4.97 -8.25
C LYS A 71 5.70 -4.07 -7.90
N LEU A 72 5.64 -3.39 -6.75
CA LEU A 72 6.74 -2.55 -6.26
C LEU A 72 8.00 -3.37 -6.00
N ILE A 73 7.90 -4.52 -5.31
CA ILE A 73 9.05 -5.41 -5.08
C ILE A 73 9.68 -5.84 -6.41
N LYS A 74 8.87 -6.24 -7.39
CA LYS A 74 9.38 -6.62 -8.71
C LYS A 74 10.09 -5.46 -9.41
N PHE A 75 9.55 -4.24 -9.31
CA PHE A 75 10.14 -3.05 -9.90
C PHE A 75 11.50 -2.70 -9.28
N PHE A 76 11.57 -2.65 -7.93
CA PHE A 76 12.81 -2.35 -7.22
C PHE A 76 13.89 -3.42 -7.39
N ARG A 77 13.51 -4.71 -7.48
CA ARG A 77 14.48 -5.80 -7.72
C ARG A 77 15.10 -5.76 -9.10
N LYS A 78 14.32 -5.48 -10.16
CA LYS A 78 14.84 -5.36 -11.53
C LYS A 78 15.95 -4.32 -11.69
N LYS A 79 16.02 -3.33 -10.79
CA LYS A 79 17.06 -2.30 -10.79
C LYS A 79 18.33 -2.70 -10.05
N LYS A 80 18.30 -3.73 -9.20
CA LYS A 80 19.49 -4.25 -8.52
C LYS A 80 20.41 -5.05 -9.47
N ASP A 81 19.86 -5.54 -10.58
CA ASP A 81 20.57 -6.39 -11.56
C ASP A 81 21.05 -5.61 -12.81
N LEU A 82 21.09 -4.28 -12.74
CA LEU A 82 21.66 -3.36 -13.75
C LEU A 82 22.78 -2.54 -13.12
#